data_AF-A0A9X1HJL6-F1
#
_entry.id   AF-A0A9X1HJL6-F1
#
_cell.length_a   1.000
_cell.length_b   1.000
_cell.length_c   1.000
_cell.angle_alpha   90.00
_cell.angle_beta   90.00
_cell.angle_gamma   90.00
#
_symmetry.space_group_name_H-M   'P 1'
#
loop_
_entity.id
_entity.type
_entity.pdbx_description
1 polymer ?
#
loop_
_entity_poly.entity_id
_entity_poly.type
_entity_poly.pdbx_seq_one_letter_code
_entity_poly.pdbx_strand_id
1 'polypeptide(L)' 'HKTLIPKLIGILKQEKAGDIVVVAGGVIPPKDYDFLKKSGVSAVFGPGTNIPEAARNVLEAIRSNRKSLPADG' A
#
# COMPACT_ATOMS: atom_id res chain seq x y z
N HIS A 1 -8.53 -8.60 5.68
CA HIS A 1 -7.43 -8.13 4.81
C HIS A 1 -7.10 -9.07 3.64
N LYS A 2 -6.97 -10.40 3.82
CA LYS A 2 -6.46 -11.29 2.74
C LYS A 2 -7.34 -11.48 1.50
N THR A 3 -8.62 -11.14 1.56
CA THR A 3 -9.56 -11.32 0.42
C THR A 3 -9.83 -10.00 -0.30
N LEU A 4 -10.31 -9.00 0.43
CA LEU A 4 -10.74 -7.73 -0.18
C LEU A 4 -9.58 -6.88 -0.71
N ILE A 5 -8.42 -6.91 -0.04
CA ILE A 5 -7.28 -6.08 -0.45
C ILE A 5 -6.69 -6.57 -1.79
N PRO A 6 -6.40 -7.88 -1.99
CA PRO A 6 -5.96 -8.34 -3.30
C PRO A 6 -7.01 -8.09 -4.40
N LYS A 7 -8.31 -8.23 -4.09
CA LYS A 7 -9.39 -7.92 -5.02
C LYS A 7 -9.39 -6.43 -5.43
N LEU A 8 -9.27 -5.53 -4.47
CA LEU A 8 -9.17 -4.09 -4.71
C LEU A 8 -7.99 -3.76 -5.62
N ILE A 9 -6.80 -4.29 -5.30
CA ILE A 9 -5.59 -4.06 -6.11
C ILE A 9 -5.77 -4.62 -7.53
N GLY A 10 -6.41 -5.77 -7.67
CA GLY A 10 -6.75 -6.35 -8.97
C GLY A 10 -7.64 -5.40 -9.81
N ILE A 11 -8.68 -4.83 -9.20
CA ILE A 11 -9.58 -3.87 -9.86
C ILE A 11 -8.82 -2.59 -10.24
N LEU A 12 -8.00 -2.03 -9.34
CA LEU A 12 -7.19 -0.85 -9.66
C LEU A 12 -6.29 -1.07 -10.88
N LYS A 13 -5.68 -2.26 -11.00
CA LYS A 13 -4.89 -2.63 -12.17
C LYS A 13 -5.74 -2.74 -13.44
N GLN A 14 -6.94 -3.30 -13.35
CA GLN A 14 -7.87 -3.40 -14.48
C GLN A 14 -8.29 -2.01 -14.99
N GLU A 15 -8.52 -1.08 -14.08
CA GLU A 15 -8.85 0.33 -14.37
C GLU A 15 -7.62 1.18 -14.77
N LYS A 16 -6.46 0.55 -15.00
CA LYS A 16 -5.18 1.23 -15.32
C LYS A 16 -4.71 2.24 -14.26
N ALA A 17 -5.21 2.14 -13.03
CA ALA A 17 -4.86 2.99 -11.90
C ALA A 17 -3.73 2.39 -11.04
N GLY A 18 -2.68 1.89 -11.71
CA GLY A 18 -1.54 1.25 -11.06
C GLY A 18 -0.63 2.21 -10.28
N ASP A 19 -0.80 3.51 -10.51
CA ASP A 19 -0.14 4.61 -9.81
C ASP A 19 -0.76 4.92 -8.43
N ILE A 20 -1.91 4.32 -8.09
CA ILE A 20 -2.53 4.53 -6.79
C ILE A 20 -1.77 3.75 -5.72
N VAL A 21 -1.24 4.48 -4.73
CA VAL A 21 -0.59 3.90 -3.55
C VAL A 21 -1.64 3.31 -2.61
N VAL A 22 -1.56 2.00 -2.36
CA VAL A 22 -2.48 1.29 -1.46
C VAL A 22 -1.81 1.03 -0.11
N VAL A 23 -2.42 1.53 0.96
CA VAL A 23 -1.98 1.31 2.35
C VAL A 23 -3.06 0.52 3.09
N ALA A 24 -2.66 -0.44 3.91
CA ALA A 24 -3.57 -1.24 4.73
C ALA A 24 -3.42 -0.88 6.22
N GLY A 25 -4.54 -0.76 6.93
CA GLY A 25 -4.55 -0.53 8.38
C GLY A 25 -5.55 -1.42 9.10
N GLY A 26 -5.40 -1.55 10.42
CA GLY A 26 -6.32 -2.25 11.31
C GLY A 26 -5.70 -3.43 12.04
N VAL A 27 -6.52 -4.30 12.62
CA VAL A 27 -6.06 -5.50 13.35
C VAL A 27 -5.63 -6.58 12.33
N ILE A 28 -4.40 -6.45 11.81
CA ILE A 28 -3.81 -7.37 10.82
C ILE A 28 -2.70 -8.17 11.51
N PRO A 29 -2.74 -9.52 11.48
CA PRO A 29 -1.66 -10.34 12.00
C PRO A 29 -0.33 -10.11 11.26
N PRO A 30 0.82 -9.95 11.95
CA PRO A 30 2.12 -9.72 11.32
C PRO A 30 2.50 -10.76 10.25
N LYS A 31 2.13 -12.02 10.46
CA LYS A 31 2.35 -13.12 9.49
C LYS A 31 1.69 -12.91 8.12
N ASP A 32 0.69 -12.04 8.04
CA ASP A 32 -0.01 -11.73 6.79
C ASP A 32 0.57 -10.50 6.08
N TYR A 33 1.54 -9.79 6.66
CA TYR A 33 2.06 -8.55 6.09
C TYR A 33 2.78 -8.82 4.77
N ASP A 34 3.59 -9.88 4.71
CA ASP A 34 4.27 -10.27 3.48
C ASP A 34 3.30 -10.65 2.36
N PHE A 35 2.20 -11.32 2.70
CA PHE A 35 1.14 -11.62 1.73
C PHE A 35 0.54 -10.33 1.16
N LEU A 36 0.23 -9.35 2.01
CA LEU A 36 -0.34 -8.07 1.58
C LEU A 36 0.63 -7.26 0.74
N LYS A 37 1.91 -7.19 1.14
CA LYS A 37 2.97 -6.52 0.37
C LYS A 37 3.14 -7.14 -1.01
N LYS A 38 3.22 -8.48 -1.09
CA LYS A 38 3.27 -9.22 -2.36
C LYS A 38 2.02 -9.01 -3.23
N SER A 39 0.87 -8.75 -2.60
CA SER A 39 -0.37 -8.44 -3.32
C SER A 39 -0.38 -7.01 -3.92
N GLY A 40 0.54 -6.14 -3.51
CA GLY A 40 0.66 -4.76 -3.99
C GLY A 40 0.39 -3.66 -2.94
N VAL A 41 0.28 -4.02 -1.65
CA VAL A 41 0.18 -3.02 -0.57
C VAL A 41 1.54 -2.39 -0.30
N SER A 42 1.60 -1.06 -0.26
CA SER A 42 2.83 -0.30 -0.03
C SER A 42 3.23 -0.21 1.44
N ALA A 43 2.26 -0.16 2.36
CA ALA A 43 2.51 -0.16 3.81
C ALA A 43 1.35 -0.81 4.58
N VAL A 44 1.68 -1.44 5.72
CA VAL A 44 0.70 -2.07 6.62
C VAL A 44 0.89 -1.51 8.02
N PHE A 45 -0.19 -1.01 8.64
CA PHE A 45 -0.19 -0.41 9.97
C PHE A 45 -1.12 -1.17 10.93
N GLY A 46 -0.54 -1.80 11.95
CA GLY A 46 -1.25 -2.58 12.97
C GLY A 46 -1.60 -1.77 14.23
N PRO A 47 -2.24 -2.41 15.23
CA PRO A 47 -2.48 -1.80 16.53
C PRO A 47 -1.18 -1.31 17.18
N GLY A 48 -1.20 -0.11 17.76
CA GLY A 48 -0.01 0.48 18.41
C GLY A 48 1.01 1.10 17.45
N THR A 49 0.73 1.19 16.14
CA THR A 49 1.61 1.88 15.19
C THR A 49 1.84 3.33 15.63
N ASN A 50 3.11 3.75 15.65
CA ASN A 50 3.50 5.13 15.92
C ASN A 50 3.00 6.07 14.79
N ILE A 51 2.20 7.07 15.13
CA ILE A 51 1.55 7.95 14.15
C ILE A 51 2.58 8.74 13.31
N PRO A 52 3.59 9.43 13.91
CA PRO A 52 4.63 10.08 13.13
C PRO A 52 5.37 9.16 12.14
N GLU A 53 5.70 7.94 12.57
CA GLU A 53 6.34 6.95 11.71
C GLU A 53 5.43 6.52 10.55
N ALA A 54 4.15 6.25 10.84
CA ALA A 54 3.17 5.91 9.80
C ALA A 54 3.04 7.03 8.75
N ALA A 55 2.95 8.29 9.20
CA ALA A 55 2.88 9.44 8.31
C ALA A 55 4.13 9.54 7.41
N ARG A 56 5.32 9.32 7.98
CA ARG A 56 6.56 9.29 7.21
C ARG A 56 6.53 8.19 6.14
N ASN A 57 6.14 6.97 6.51
CA ASN A 57 6.08 5.83 5.59
C ASN A 57 5.09 6.08 4.43
N VAL A 58 3.95 6.70 4.71
CA VAL A 58 2.98 7.08 3.66
C VAL A 58 3.58 8.11 2.70
N LEU A 59 4.25 9.15 3.21
CA LEU A 59 4.89 10.16 2.38
C LEU A 59 6.01 9.56 1.51
N GLU A 60 6.80 8.64 2.06
CA GLU A 60 7.85 7.93 1.32
C GLU A 60 7.28 7.03 0.23
N ALA A 61 6.18 6.32 0.49
CA ALA A 61 5.50 5.50 -0.51
C ALA A 61 4.99 6.34 -1.69
N ILE A 62 4.33 7.48 -1.42
CA ILE A 62 3.85 8.41 -2.44
C ILE A 62 5.01 8.97 -3.28
N ARG A 63 6.11 9.37 -2.64
CA ARG A 63 7.29 9.91 -3.33
C ARG A 63 7.97 8.88 -4.22
N SER A 64 8.11 7.65 -3.73
CA SER A 64 8.75 6.55 -4.47
C SER A 64 7.95 6.20 -5.73
N ASN A 65 6.63 6.15 -5.59
CA ASN A 65 5.73 5.89 -6.71
C ASN A 65 5.74 7.02 -7.77
N ARG A 66 5.89 8.28 -7.34
CA ARG A 66 6.08 9.41 -8.27
C ARG A 66 7.39 9.36 -9.04
N LYS A 67 8.47 8.85 -8.44
CA LYS A 67 9.78 8.72 -9.12
C LYS A 67 9.81 7.59 -10.14
N SER A 68 8.95 6.57 -9.99
CA SER A 68 8.81 5.48 -10.96
C SER A 68 7.90 5.83 -12.14
N LEU A 69 7.14 6.93 -12.05
CA LEU A 69 6.46 7.50 -13.20
C LEU A 69 7.48 8.34 -13.99
N PRO A 70 7.43 8.31 -15.34
CA PRO A 70 8.19 9.26 -16.15
C PRO A 70 7.94 10.68 -15.62
N ALA A 71 9.01 11.49 -15.53
CA ALA A 71 8.86 12.93 -15.40
C ALA A 71 8.24 13.40 -16.73
N ASP A 72 6.91 13.41 -16.72
CA ASP A 72 6.01 13.96 -17.73
C ASP A 72 5.81 13.03 -18.94
N GLY A 73 4.55 12.93 -19.38
CA GLY A 73 4.19 12.51 -20.72
C GLY A 73 4.26 13.68 -21.68
#